data_AF-A0A9P1G9Q8-F1
#
_entry.id   AF-A0A9P1G9Q8-F1
#
_cell.length_a   1.000
_cell.length_b   1.000
_cell.length_c   1.000
_cell.angle_alpha   90.00
_cell.angle_beta   90.00
_cell.angle_gamma   90.00
#
_symmetry.space_group_name_H-M   'P 1'
#
loop_
_entity.id
_entity.type
_entity.pdbx_description
1 polymer ?
#
loop_
_entity_poly.entity_id
_entity_poly.type
_entity_poly.pdbx_seq_one_letter_code
_entity_poly.pdbx_strand_id
1 'polypeptide(L)'
;MAPLCVELKMLSGATVCLEVEETSSVHHLKSEFFQLRGIPTDCLELCLEGTVLSDSQLLQSCADTADPGRIMSLNAIVCVDALAKGLGGCQSISKTIRNLDLLSQFGSKDGDVKQILLQHARHKNEDIRRAARRALFLGCPDAETKEVFEESMAQGGPLLLDALELISPSRDATAVARLLTHGPEGSQGPGGPVRRAAVRAMGRLMQEPRHVALATQILRSAVLDLDANVREEALKVLRAHDPRDALAALGQCLCSVETQLVLWALRVATGDELRLLPDVRESLEGQLRSPWSSLELRLAQLGGLLRLDDTTEAVERVAVGMLGAVRREGGEAWRSDGKQCRHAGVANSMQYLVLLPGLALVDRGELFIQSRTHEMKEALLQIFSQLGQTRTLPREVLQDIDADLEDVCEAVRLLAMDVLFSQSGPGLELTSHRVAVCLADPSPLVQQKFFENVHRLDTRVVLAAIRSKEDAGEAGTLTALKALQKLIAPSMEEDIFQEVSLFAAHRCGRVRAKALELLGNDEGLRQRSLDIFNAALSDPSAVVRSSAWHALCAGGKGMDVDRLWSLPTGEGLEEWLPRARPQWSIRDVAAALEKLKGIEVTTLQQLRDVLKAGRMNDVQLQLQLLNDGF
;
A
#
# COMPACT_ATOMS: atom_id res chain seq x y z
N MET A 1 42.85 9.77 17.97
CA MET A 1 43.41 10.49 16.81
C MET A 1 42.26 11.24 16.17
N ALA A 2 42.50 12.40 15.53
CA ALA A 2 41.40 13.10 14.86
C ALA A 2 40.97 12.30 13.61
N PRO A 3 39.67 12.25 13.28
CA PRO A 3 39.22 11.60 12.04
C PRO A 3 39.71 12.38 10.82
N LEU A 4 40.21 11.67 9.82
CA LEU A 4 40.60 12.21 8.53
C LEU A 4 39.39 12.26 7.61
N CYS A 5 39.08 13.45 7.08
CA CYS A 5 38.03 13.61 6.07
C CYS A 5 38.63 13.38 4.67
N VAL A 6 38.17 12.32 4.01
CA VAL A 6 38.58 11.92 2.66
C VAL A 6 37.44 12.23 1.69
N GLU A 7 37.72 13.05 0.68
CA GLU A 7 36.80 13.39 -0.40
C GLU A 7 37.10 12.51 -1.63
N LEU A 8 36.22 11.54 -1.91
CA LEU A 8 36.29 10.67 -3.07
C LEU A 8 35.53 11.30 -4.25
N LYS A 9 36.27 11.71 -5.30
CA LYS A 9 35.71 12.25 -6.54
C LYS A 9 35.63 11.16 -7.60
N MET A 10 34.41 10.78 -7.99
CA MET A 10 34.20 9.88 -9.11
C MET A 10 34.35 10.60 -10.45
N LEU A 11 34.78 9.87 -11.49
CA LEU A 11 34.81 10.38 -12.86
C LEU A 11 33.42 10.74 -13.40
N SER A 12 32.34 10.23 -12.80
CA SER A 12 30.96 10.63 -13.09
C SER A 12 30.62 12.05 -12.58
N GLY A 13 31.51 12.70 -11.83
CA GLY A 13 31.30 14.02 -11.22
C GLY A 13 30.64 13.98 -9.85
N ALA A 14 30.29 12.80 -9.35
CA ALA A 14 29.75 12.64 -8.00
C ALA A 14 30.88 12.58 -6.95
N THR A 15 30.69 13.30 -5.86
CA THR A 15 31.62 13.36 -4.73
C THR A 15 31.03 12.65 -3.51
N VAL A 16 31.86 11.93 -2.75
CA VAL A 16 31.50 11.31 -1.46
C VAL A 16 32.56 11.70 -0.44
N CYS A 17 32.13 12.22 0.71
CA CYS A 17 33.03 12.50 1.83
C CYS A 17 32.92 11.38 2.87
N LEU A 18 34.05 10.84 3.29
CA LEU A 18 34.16 9.79 4.31
C LEU A 18 35.05 10.27 5.45
N GLU A 19 34.61 10.03 6.68
CA GLU A 19 35.44 10.22 7.87
C GLU A 19 36.05 8.88 8.26
N VAL A 20 37.37 8.76 8.16
CA VAL A 20 38.12 7.53 8.45
C VAL A 20 39.34 7.84 9.30
N GLU A 21 39.83 6.86 10.04
CA GLU A 21 41.08 7.01 10.79
C GLU A 21 42.29 7.06 9.83
N GLU A 22 43.32 7.84 10.16
CA GLU A 22 44.56 7.94 9.37
C GLU A 22 45.28 6.59 9.21
N THR A 23 45.09 5.69 10.18
CA THR A 23 45.62 4.31 10.21
C THR A 23 44.84 3.35 9.33
N SER A 24 43.75 3.80 8.68
CA SER A 24 42.96 2.98 7.78
C SER A 24 43.75 2.64 6.52
N SER A 25 43.52 1.45 5.97
CA SER A 25 44.04 1.05 4.67
C SER A 25 43.17 1.54 3.52
N VAL A 26 43.75 1.61 2.32
CA VAL A 26 43.01 1.84 1.07
C VAL A 26 41.90 0.80 0.89
N HIS A 27 42.15 -0.47 1.27
CA HIS A 27 41.11 -1.50 1.25
C HIS A 27 39.90 -1.15 2.14
N HIS A 28 40.14 -0.60 3.35
CA HIS A 28 39.06 -0.18 4.23
C HIS A 28 38.22 0.94 3.61
N LEU A 29 38.86 1.94 3.00
CA LEU A 29 38.15 2.99 2.23
C LEU A 29 37.30 2.43 1.09
N LYS A 30 37.84 1.48 0.32
CA LYS A 30 37.07 0.83 -0.75
C LYS A 30 35.85 0.10 -0.19
N SER A 31 35.99 -0.56 0.97
CA SER A 31 34.89 -1.24 1.65
C SER A 31 33.81 -0.27 2.12
N GLU A 32 34.18 0.83 2.78
CA GLU A 32 33.24 1.89 3.20
C GLU A 32 32.52 2.50 1.98
N PHE A 33 33.26 2.76 0.91
CA PHE A 33 32.68 3.23 -0.33
C PHE A 33 31.74 2.21 -0.98
N PHE A 34 32.05 0.91 -0.91
CA PHE A 34 31.15 -0.15 -1.34
C PHE A 34 29.86 -0.18 -0.51
N GLN A 35 29.92 0.04 0.80
CA GLN A 35 28.72 0.10 1.62
C GLN A 35 27.81 1.27 1.21
N LEU A 36 28.39 2.42 0.87
CA LEU A 36 27.63 3.63 0.53
C LEU A 36 27.14 3.69 -0.92
N ARG A 37 27.98 3.32 -1.88
CA ARG A 37 27.68 3.42 -3.33
C ARG A 37 27.39 2.09 -3.98
N GLY A 38 27.73 1.00 -3.31
CA GLY A 38 27.52 -0.33 -3.83
C GLY A 38 28.45 -0.76 -4.96
N ILE A 39 29.56 -0.05 -5.16
CA ILE A 39 30.57 -0.37 -6.18
C ILE A 39 31.55 -1.39 -5.61
N PRO A 40 31.61 -2.63 -6.14
CA PRO A 40 32.49 -3.67 -5.63
C PRO A 40 33.95 -3.20 -5.47
N THR A 41 34.60 -3.61 -4.37
CA THR A 41 35.94 -3.13 -3.99
C THR A 41 37.02 -3.52 -5.00
N ASP A 42 36.85 -4.65 -5.68
CA ASP A 42 37.69 -5.16 -6.76
C ASP A 42 37.54 -4.39 -8.08
N CYS A 43 36.44 -3.67 -8.24
CA CYS A 43 36.17 -2.82 -9.40
C CYS A 43 36.59 -1.35 -9.18
N LEU A 44 37.09 -1.02 -7.99
CA LEU A 44 37.43 0.34 -7.59
C LEU A 44 38.93 0.50 -7.43
N GLU A 45 39.51 1.46 -8.13
CA GLU A 45 40.88 1.95 -7.94
C GLU A 45 40.83 3.36 -7.37
N LEU A 46 41.63 3.62 -6.33
CA LEU A 46 41.76 4.96 -5.75
C LEU A 46 43.08 5.56 -6.21
N CYS A 47 43.01 6.76 -6.77
CA CYS A 47 44.17 7.46 -7.31
C CYS A 47 44.38 8.80 -6.60
N LEU A 48 45.62 9.06 -6.22
CA LEU A 48 46.07 10.36 -5.70
C LEU A 48 47.02 10.98 -6.73
N GLU A 49 46.69 12.17 -7.22
CA GLU A 49 47.51 12.93 -8.19
C GLU A 49 47.97 12.11 -9.43
N GLY A 50 47.13 11.15 -9.85
CA GLY A 50 47.42 10.29 -11.01
C GLY A 50 48.16 8.99 -10.68
N THR A 51 48.54 8.75 -9.43
CA THR A 51 49.13 7.49 -8.97
C THR A 51 48.06 6.59 -8.34
N VAL A 52 47.93 5.35 -8.83
CA VAL A 52 47.02 4.33 -8.28
C VAL A 52 47.58 3.83 -6.94
N LEU A 53 46.75 3.86 -5.89
CA LEU A 53 47.12 3.39 -4.55
C LEU A 53 46.91 1.88 -4.42
N SER A 54 47.81 1.21 -3.70
CA SER A 54 47.69 -0.22 -3.42
C SER A 54 46.78 -0.49 -2.22
N ASP A 55 46.05 -1.63 -2.21
CA ASP A 55 45.08 -1.97 -1.16
C ASP A 55 45.70 -2.06 0.25
N SER A 56 46.97 -2.44 0.33
CA SER A 56 47.76 -2.52 1.57
C SER A 56 48.33 -1.19 2.04
N GLN A 57 48.22 -0.13 1.23
CA GLN A 57 48.76 1.18 1.57
C GLN A 57 47.88 1.84 2.65
N LEU A 58 48.54 2.42 3.66
CA LEU A 58 47.88 3.17 4.72
C LEU A 58 47.65 4.61 4.27
N LEU A 59 46.53 5.22 4.66
CA LEU A 59 46.21 6.60 4.31
C LEU A 59 47.22 7.60 4.86
N GLN A 60 47.79 7.30 6.04
CA GLN A 60 48.87 8.08 6.63
C GLN A 60 50.07 8.24 5.70
N SER A 61 50.37 7.26 4.84
CA SER A 61 51.49 7.35 3.89
C SER A 61 51.21 8.25 2.68
N CYS A 62 49.93 8.56 2.43
CA CYS A 62 49.48 9.41 1.33
C CYS A 62 49.20 10.85 1.79
N ALA A 63 48.99 11.06 3.08
CA ALA A 63 48.87 12.37 3.68
C ALA A 63 50.27 12.94 3.88
N ASP A 64 50.79 13.69 2.91
CA ASP A 64 51.98 14.51 3.14
C ASP A 64 51.76 15.39 4.38
N THR A 65 52.76 15.43 5.25
CA THR A 65 52.77 15.88 6.66
C THR A 65 52.40 17.35 6.94
N ALA A 66 51.45 17.95 6.22
CA ALA A 66 51.08 19.35 6.37
C ALA A 66 49.58 19.54 6.63
N ASP A 67 49.28 19.91 7.87
CA ASP A 67 48.03 20.41 8.45
C ASP A 67 46.96 19.38 8.88
N PRO A 68 46.85 19.09 10.19
CA PRO A 68 45.71 18.37 10.75
C PRO A 68 44.44 19.22 10.55
N GLY A 69 43.64 18.86 9.56
CA GLY A 69 42.43 19.59 9.15
C GLY A 69 42.23 19.71 7.65
N ARG A 70 43.21 19.32 6.82
CA ARG A 70 43.06 19.32 5.37
C ARG A 70 42.27 18.11 4.88
N ILE A 71 41.27 18.36 4.03
CA ILE A 71 40.52 17.30 3.33
C ILE A 71 41.44 16.66 2.29
N MET A 72 41.61 15.34 2.34
CA MET A 72 42.35 14.58 1.32
C MET A 72 41.40 14.29 0.16
N SER A 73 41.63 14.88 -1.02
CA SER A 73 40.87 14.56 -2.23
C SER A 73 41.51 13.39 -2.97
N LEU A 74 40.82 12.25 -3.07
CA LEU A 74 41.20 11.12 -3.91
C LEU A 74 40.24 10.98 -5.09
N ASN A 75 40.75 10.56 -6.24
CA ASN A 75 39.93 10.22 -7.38
C ASN A 75 39.56 8.73 -7.33
N ALA A 76 38.27 8.44 -7.36
CA ALA A 76 37.74 7.08 -7.46
C ALA A 76 37.55 6.72 -8.94
N ILE A 77 38.37 5.80 -9.42
CA ILE A 77 38.31 5.25 -10.78
C ILE A 77 37.62 3.90 -10.71
N VAL A 78 36.53 3.73 -11.45
CA VAL A 78 35.87 2.44 -11.57
C VAL A 78 36.38 1.75 -12.82
N CYS A 79 37.00 0.59 -12.66
CA CYS A 79 37.55 -0.18 -13.77
C CYS A 79 36.40 -0.86 -14.52
N VAL A 80 36.01 -0.28 -15.67
CA VAL A 80 35.01 -0.85 -16.57
C VAL A 80 35.39 -2.28 -16.97
N ASP A 81 36.67 -2.55 -17.22
CA ASP A 81 37.18 -3.89 -17.51
C ASP A 81 36.96 -4.89 -16.37
N ALA A 82 37.05 -4.45 -15.12
CA ALA A 82 36.79 -5.30 -13.96
C ALA A 82 35.30 -5.62 -13.84
N LEU A 83 34.43 -4.62 -14.05
CA LEU A 83 32.98 -4.82 -14.13
C LEU A 83 32.61 -5.78 -15.28
N ALA A 84 33.22 -5.59 -16.45
CA ALA A 84 33.02 -6.42 -17.64
C ALA A 84 33.47 -7.87 -17.41
N LYS A 85 34.65 -8.08 -16.82
CA LYS A 85 35.14 -9.42 -16.43
C LYS A 85 34.23 -10.06 -15.39
N GLY A 86 33.70 -9.28 -14.46
CA GLY A 86 32.70 -9.72 -13.48
C GLY A 86 31.42 -10.23 -14.15
N LEU A 87 30.99 -9.64 -15.26
CA LEU A 87 29.80 -10.09 -16.01
C LEU A 87 30.03 -11.43 -16.73
N GLY A 88 31.24 -11.68 -17.26
CA GLY A 88 31.56 -12.87 -18.05
C GLY A 88 31.68 -14.19 -17.26
N GLY A 89 31.80 -14.13 -15.93
CA GLY A 89 32.06 -15.32 -15.09
C GLY A 89 31.18 -15.46 -13.84
N CYS A 90 30.26 -14.52 -13.58
CA CYS A 90 29.48 -14.56 -12.35
C CYS A 90 28.31 -15.55 -12.43
N GLN A 91 28.28 -16.52 -11.50
CA GLN A 91 27.16 -17.44 -11.33
C GLN A 91 25.94 -16.79 -10.66
N SER A 92 26.12 -15.62 -10.01
CA SER A 92 25.05 -14.94 -9.26
C SER A 92 24.35 -13.90 -10.13
N ILE A 93 23.07 -14.16 -10.42
CA ILE A 93 22.18 -13.25 -11.15
C ILE A 93 22.15 -11.85 -10.52
N SER A 94 22.06 -11.77 -9.18
CA SER A 94 22.00 -10.50 -8.45
C SER A 94 23.25 -9.64 -8.64
N LYS A 95 24.44 -10.27 -8.66
CA LYS A 95 25.70 -9.56 -8.93
C LYS A 95 25.76 -9.05 -10.37
N THR A 96 25.30 -9.85 -11.33
CA THR A 96 25.24 -9.45 -12.74
C THR A 96 24.30 -8.26 -12.95
N ILE A 97 23.11 -8.29 -12.34
CA ILE A 97 22.14 -7.17 -12.40
C ILE A 97 22.75 -5.90 -11.81
N ARG A 98 23.37 -5.99 -10.63
CA ARG A 98 24.04 -4.86 -9.98
C ARG A 98 25.13 -4.26 -10.85
N ASN A 99 25.97 -5.08 -11.47
CA ASN A 99 27.04 -4.62 -12.36
C ASN A 99 26.47 -3.93 -13.61
N LEU A 100 25.38 -4.45 -14.19
CA LEU A 100 24.71 -3.81 -15.32
C LEU A 100 24.10 -2.45 -14.94
N ASP A 101 23.51 -2.34 -13.75
CA ASP A 101 23.00 -1.07 -13.23
C ASP A 101 24.12 -0.06 -12.97
N LEU A 102 25.26 -0.50 -12.45
CA LEU A 102 26.44 0.36 -12.30
C LEU A 102 26.96 0.85 -13.66
N LEU A 103 27.05 -0.03 -14.66
CA LEU A 103 27.45 0.33 -16.02
C LEU A 103 26.55 1.41 -16.63
N SER A 104 25.25 1.42 -16.29
CA SER A 104 24.32 2.45 -16.77
C SER A 104 24.69 3.87 -16.35
N GLN A 105 25.41 4.03 -15.24
CA GLN A 105 25.78 5.33 -14.68
C GLN A 105 27.00 5.95 -15.38
N PHE A 106 27.79 5.16 -16.11
CA PHE A 106 28.99 5.63 -16.80
C PHE A 106 28.72 6.22 -18.19
N GLY A 107 27.49 6.05 -18.71
CA GLY A 107 27.02 6.69 -19.94
C GLY A 107 27.71 6.21 -21.23
N SER A 108 27.30 6.78 -22.37
CA SER A 108 27.63 6.34 -23.73
C SER A 108 29.03 6.70 -24.24
N LYS A 109 29.94 7.17 -23.38
CA LYS A 109 31.23 7.69 -23.83
C LYS A 109 32.22 6.57 -24.20
N ASP A 110 31.95 5.35 -23.76
CA ASP A 110 32.81 4.20 -23.98
C ASP A 110 32.09 3.14 -24.82
N GLY A 111 32.62 2.88 -26.03
CA GLY A 111 32.02 1.96 -27.00
C GLY A 111 31.93 0.52 -26.46
N ASP A 112 32.84 0.17 -25.56
CA ASP A 112 32.93 -1.17 -24.97
C ASP A 112 31.78 -1.42 -23.98
N VAL A 113 31.40 -0.43 -23.18
CA VAL A 113 30.24 -0.52 -22.26
C VAL A 113 28.97 -0.80 -23.04
N LYS A 114 28.77 -0.10 -24.16
CA LYS A 114 27.60 -0.30 -25.01
C LYS A 114 27.55 -1.72 -25.56
N GLN A 115 28.67 -2.25 -26.08
CA GLN A 115 28.72 -3.63 -26.60
C GLN A 115 28.41 -4.67 -25.52
N ILE A 116 28.96 -4.50 -24.32
CA ILE A 116 28.68 -5.37 -23.17
C ILE A 116 27.19 -5.36 -22.84
N LEU A 117 26.59 -4.17 -22.76
CA LEU A 117 25.16 -4.03 -22.46
C LEU A 117 24.28 -4.62 -23.58
N LEU A 118 24.63 -4.44 -24.86
CA LEU A 118 23.94 -5.05 -26.00
C LEU A 118 24.01 -6.59 -25.97
N GLN A 119 25.16 -7.15 -25.61
CA GLN A 119 25.33 -8.59 -25.43
C GLN A 119 24.40 -9.12 -24.33
N HIS A 120 24.32 -8.44 -23.19
CA HIS A 120 23.48 -8.85 -22.06
C HIS A 120 21.99 -8.55 -22.27
N ALA A 121 21.64 -7.61 -23.14
CA ALA A 121 20.25 -7.35 -23.56
C ALA A 121 19.63 -8.52 -24.35
N ARG A 122 20.45 -9.49 -24.79
CA ARG A 122 20.04 -10.75 -25.42
C ARG A 122 20.29 -11.98 -24.53
N HIS A 123 20.56 -11.77 -23.24
CA HIS A 123 20.81 -12.85 -22.29
C HIS A 123 19.59 -13.76 -22.11
N LYS A 124 19.80 -15.06 -21.81
CA LYS A 124 18.71 -16.05 -21.66
C LYS A 124 17.82 -15.77 -20.45
N ASN A 125 18.43 -15.40 -19.31
CA ASN A 125 17.73 -15.02 -18.09
C ASN A 125 17.02 -13.66 -18.26
N GLU A 126 15.74 -13.60 -17.89
CA GLU A 126 14.88 -12.43 -18.09
C GLU A 126 15.29 -11.22 -17.24
N ASP A 127 15.71 -11.41 -15.99
CA ASP A 127 16.09 -10.32 -15.09
C ASP A 127 17.39 -9.64 -15.53
N ILE A 128 18.38 -10.43 -15.98
CA ILE A 128 19.63 -9.91 -16.55
C ILE A 128 19.36 -9.12 -17.83
N ARG A 129 18.53 -9.68 -18.71
CA ARG A 129 18.12 -9.03 -19.96
C ARG A 129 17.37 -7.72 -19.69
N ARG A 130 16.47 -7.70 -18.71
CA ARG A 130 15.74 -6.51 -18.25
C ARG A 130 16.71 -5.45 -17.70
N ALA A 131 17.63 -5.83 -16.81
CA ALA A 131 18.63 -4.92 -16.26
C ALA A 131 19.55 -4.33 -17.34
N ALA A 132 20.02 -5.16 -18.28
CA ALA A 132 20.87 -4.71 -19.38
C ALA A 132 20.14 -3.74 -20.32
N ARG A 133 18.89 -4.04 -20.69
CA ARG A 133 18.05 -3.14 -21.50
C ARG A 133 17.80 -1.82 -20.77
N ARG A 134 17.47 -1.87 -19.47
CA ARG A 134 17.35 -0.65 -18.65
C ARG A 134 18.63 0.18 -18.66
N ALA A 135 19.77 -0.48 -18.49
CA ALA A 135 21.06 0.17 -18.50
C ALA A 135 21.39 0.80 -19.87
N LEU A 136 21.05 0.14 -20.98
CA LEU A 136 21.16 0.71 -22.33
C LEU A 136 20.31 1.97 -22.49
N PHE A 137 19.06 1.95 -21.99
CA PHE A 137 18.15 3.10 -22.11
C PHE A 137 18.61 4.29 -21.29
N LEU A 138 19.10 4.07 -20.08
CA LEU A 138 19.57 5.14 -19.20
C LEU A 138 20.95 5.68 -19.65
N GLY A 139 21.85 4.80 -20.06
CA GLY A 139 23.25 5.16 -20.32
C GLY A 139 23.58 5.50 -21.78
N CYS A 140 22.93 4.85 -22.75
CA CYS A 140 23.33 4.89 -24.17
C CYS A 140 22.14 5.07 -25.14
N PRO A 141 21.44 6.21 -25.14
CA PRO A 141 20.37 6.44 -26.09
C PRO A 141 20.96 6.79 -27.47
N ASP A 142 21.10 5.82 -28.37
CA ASP A 142 21.51 6.02 -29.77
C ASP A 142 20.63 5.21 -30.74
N ALA A 143 20.98 5.20 -32.03
CA ALA A 143 20.16 4.56 -33.05
C ALA A 143 20.13 3.03 -32.92
N GLU A 144 21.19 2.41 -32.41
CA GLU A 144 21.24 0.95 -32.24
C GLU A 144 20.45 0.51 -31.00
N THR A 145 20.40 1.33 -29.94
CA THR A 145 19.50 1.04 -28.80
C THR A 145 18.03 1.20 -29.16
N LYS A 146 17.71 1.93 -30.24
CA LYS A 146 16.36 1.97 -30.80
C LYS A 146 15.93 0.62 -31.40
N GLU A 147 16.83 -0.10 -32.07
CA GLU A 147 16.50 -1.45 -32.58
C GLU A 147 16.19 -2.42 -31.44
N VAL A 148 16.98 -2.40 -30.36
CA VAL A 148 16.73 -3.24 -29.18
C VAL A 148 15.41 -2.86 -28.49
N PHE A 149 15.03 -1.59 -28.51
CA PHE A 149 13.72 -1.13 -28.06
C PHE A 149 12.61 -1.67 -28.94
N GLU A 150 12.72 -1.54 -30.26
CA GLU A 150 11.73 -2.05 -31.21
C GLU A 150 11.60 -3.58 -31.14
N GLU A 151 12.70 -4.31 -30.98
CA GLU A 151 12.70 -5.75 -30.69
C GLU A 151 11.96 -6.06 -29.38
N SER A 152 12.15 -5.26 -28.33
CA SER A 152 11.45 -5.41 -27.04
C SER A 152 9.96 -5.14 -27.16
N MET A 153 9.59 -4.16 -27.98
CA MET A 153 8.20 -3.77 -28.25
C MET A 153 7.47 -4.86 -29.02
N ALA A 154 8.13 -5.48 -29.99
CA ALA A 154 7.59 -6.60 -30.77
C ALA A 154 7.41 -7.88 -29.92
N GLN A 155 8.26 -8.10 -28.92
CA GLN A 155 8.19 -9.27 -28.02
C GLN A 155 7.04 -9.18 -26.99
N GLY A 156 6.55 -7.97 -26.68
CA GLY A 156 5.49 -7.74 -25.70
C GLY A 156 5.87 -8.13 -24.26
N GLY A 157 4.89 -8.13 -23.35
CA GLY A 157 5.05 -8.65 -21.99
C GLY A 157 5.72 -7.70 -20.98
N PRO A 158 6.34 -8.22 -19.90
CA PRO A 158 6.90 -7.43 -18.81
C PRO A 158 7.98 -6.44 -19.25
N LEU A 159 8.73 -6.78 -20.30
CA LEU A 159 9.80 -5.97 -20.89
C LEU A 159 9.28 -4.69 -21.55
N LEU A 160 8.08 -4.75 -22.13
CA LEU A 160 7.40 -3.57 -22.68
C LEU A 160 7.00 -2.60 -21.57
N LEU A 161 6.65 -3.14 -20.38
CA LEU A 161 6.32 -2.34 -19.22
C LEU A 161 7.53 -1.53 -18.73
N ASP A 162 8.70 -2.17 -18.60
CA ASP A 162 9.92 -1.48 -18.16
C ASP A 162 10.40 -0.49 -19.21
N ALA A 163 10.32 -0.86 -20.50
CA ALA A 163 10.68 0.03 -21.60
C ALA A 163 9.82 1.30 -21.60
N LEU A 164 8.50 1.17 -21.34
CA LEU A 164 7.57 2.28 -21.15
C LEU A 164 7.85 3.08 -19.87
N GLU A 165 8.24 2.40 -18.78
CA GLU A 165 8.61 3.03 -17.53
C GLU A 165 9.90 3.85 -17.60
N LEU A 166 10.79 3.48 -18.54
CA LEU A 166 12.10 4.10 -18.75
C LEU A 166 12.13 5.10 -19.91
N ILE A 167 10.98 5.39 -20.54
CA ILE A 167 10.90 6.45 -21.55
C ILE A 167 11.29 7.76 -20.89
N SER A 168 12.56 8.13 -21.11
CA SER A 168 13.06 9.48 -20.91
C SER A 168 12.26 10.42 -21.82
N PRO A 169 11.92 11.63 -21.35
CA PRO A 169 11.03 12.55 -22.07
C PRO A 169 11.57 13.04 -23.44
N SER A 170 12.68 12.48 -23.94
CA SER A 170 13.35 12.90 -25.16
C SER A 170 13.05 12.09 -26.42
N ARG A 171 12.34 10.95 -26.37
CA ARG A 171 12.24 10.07 -27.57
C ARG A 171 10.83 9.51 -27.81
N ASP A 172 10.20 10.12 -28.81
CA ASP A 172 9.13 9.58 -29.64
C ASP A 172 7.75 9.39 -28.99
N ALA A 173 7.06 10.51 -28.75
CA ALA A 173 5.65 10.52 -28.38
C ALA A 173 4.76 9.73 -29.39
N THR A 174 5.18 9.59 -30.66
CA THR A 174 4.42 8.83 -31.65
C THR A 174 4.51 7.32 -31.39
N ALA A 175 5.64 6.80 -30.92
CA ALA A 175 5.77 5.40 -30.51
C ALA A 175 4.88 5.07 -29.31
N VAL A 176 4.85 5.94 -28.29
CA VAL A 176 3.96 5.79 -27.13
C VAL A 176 2.49 5.90 -27.53
N ALA A 177 2.17 6.78 -28.49
CA ALA A 177 0.82 6.90 -29.04
C ALA A 177 0.34 5.61 -29.69
N ARG A 178 1.17 4.96 -30.52
CA ARG A 178 0.83 3.71 -31.19
C ARG A 178 0.53 2.58 -30.21
N LEU A 179 1.27 2.52 -29.10
CA LEU A 179 1.00 1.54 -28.04
C LEU A 179 -0.33 1.81 -27.31
N LEU A 180 -0.67 3.08 -27.09
CA LEU A 180 -1.94 3.47 -26.49
C LEU A 180 -3.13 3.11 -27.40
N THR A 181 -3.01 3.36 -28.71
CA THR A 181 -4.13 3.19 -29.65
C THR A 181 -4.28 1.75 -30.14
N HIS A 182 -3.20 1.06 -30.47
CA HIS A 182 -3.26 -0.25 -31.13
C HIS A 182 -2.90 -1.43 -30.23
N GLY A 183 -2.24 -1.18 -29.08
CA GLY A 183 -1.62 -2.27 -28.31
C GLY A 183 -0.54 -3.00 -29.12
N PRO A 184 0.15 -4.00 -28.53
CA PRO A 184 1.07 -4.83 -29.30
C PRO A 184 0.31 -5.66 -30.33
N GLU A 185 0.70 -5.55 -31.61
CA GLU A 185 0.10 -6.28 -32.74
C GLU A 185 0.06 -7.79 -32.43
N GLY A 186 -1.13 -8.39 -32.44
CA GLY A 186 -1.31 -9.83 -32.23
C GLY A 186 -1.59 -10.28 -30.79
N SER A 187 -1.66 -9.39 -29.80
CA SER A 187 -2.03 -9.76 -28.43
C SER A 187 -3.55 -9.77 -28.22
N GLN A 188 -4.19 -10.95 -28.21
CA GLN A 188 -5.61 -11.12 -27.81
C GLN A 188 -5.79 -11.19 -26.28
N GLY A 189 -4.88 -10.60 -25.49
CA GLY A 189 -4.85 -10.67 -24.03
C GLY A 189 -4.95 -9.30 -23.35
N PRO A 190 -4.99 -9.24 -21.99
CA PRO A 190 -5.30 -8.03 -21.23
C PRO A 190 -4.17 -6.99 -21.36
N GLY A 191 -4.27 -6.13 -22.37
CA GLY A 191 -3.35 -5.01 -22.64
C GLY A 191 -3.38 -3.88 -21.60
N GLY A 192 -4.17 -4.02 -20.53
CA GLY A 192 -4.34 -3.00 -19.48
C GLY A 192 -3.04 -2.51 -18.83
N PRO A 193 -2.10 -3.38 -18.41
CA PRO A 193 -0.84 -2.95 -17.79
C PRO A 193 0.03 -2.12 -18.73
N VAL A 194 0.15 -2.56 -19.99
CA VAL A 194 0.95 -1.88 -21.03
C VAL A 194 0.35 -0.51 -21.36
N ARG A 195 -0.97 -0.45 -21.56
CA ARG A 195 -1.65 0.82 -21.85
C ARG A 195 -1.57 1.78 -20.64
N ARG A 196 -1.69 1.28 -19.40
CA ARG A 196 -1.45 2.10 -18.19
C ARG A 196 -0.02 2.64 -18.12
N ALA A 197 0.99 1.80 -18.41
CA ALA A 197 2.38 2.24 -18.45
C ALA A 197 2.62 3.30 -19.55
N ALA A 198 1.98 3.15 -20.71
CA ALA A 198 2.04 4.13 -21.79
C ALA A 198 1.35 5.47 -21.42
N VAL A 199 0.23 5.42 -20.67
CA VAL A 199 -0.40 6.64 -20.11
C VAL A 199 0.54 7.36 -19.14
N ARG A 200 1.22 6.62 -18.24
CA ARG A 200 2.21 7.20 -17.32
C ARG A 200 3.42 7.78 -18.06
N ALA A 201 3.88 7.10 -19.11
CA ALA A 201 4.94 7.60 -19.98
C ALA A 201 4.54 8.93 -20.65
N MET A 202 3.28 9.06 -21.10
CA MET A 202 2.77 10.34 -21.60
C MET A 202 2.73 11.42 -20.53
N GLY A 203 2.35 11.09 -19.30
CA GLY A 203 2.41 12.05 -18.19
C GLY A 203 3.82 12.61 -17.93
N ARG A 204 4.85 11.78 -18.09
CA ARG A 204 6.25 12.23 -18.02
C ARG A 204 6.66 13.08 -19.22
N LEU A 205 6.24 12.71 -20.44
CA LEU A 205 6.47 13.52 -21.63
C LEU A 205 5.84 14.91 -21.51
N MET A 206 4.67 15.02 -20.90
CA MET A 206 3.99 16.31 -20.64
C MET A 206 4.72 17.22 -19.64
N GLN A 207 5.77 16.75 -18.95
CA GLN A 207 6.63 17.63 -18.14
C GLN A 207 7.52 18.51 -19.02
N GLU A 208 7.74 18.14 -20.29
CA GLU A 208 8.47 18.96 -21.25
C GLU A 208 7.50 19.79 -22.12
N PRO A 209 7.62 21.13 -22.16
CA PRO A 209 6.69 22.00 -22.88
C PRO A 209 6.49 21.65 -24.35
N ARG A 210 7.52 21.13 -25.02
CA ARG A 210 7.47 20.72 -26.44
C ARG A 210 6.57 19.52 -26.72
N HIS A 211 6.27 18.70 -25.71
CA HIS A 211 5.48 17.47 -25.86
C HIS A 211 4.06 17.58 -25.32
N VAL A 212 3.76 18.63 -24.53
CA VAL A 212 2.44 18.86 -23.93
C VAL A 212 1.31 18.79 -24.96
N ALA A 213 1.37 19.60 -26.01
CA ALA A 213 0.27 19.70 -26.97
C ALA A 213 -0.02 18.36 -27.68
N LEU A 214 1.03 17.66 -28.10
CA LEU A 214 0.91 16.37 -28.79
C LEU A 214 0.41 15.27 -27.83
N ALA A 215 0.96 15.17 -26.63
CA ALA A 215 0.56 14.18 -25.63
C ALA A 215 -0.89 14.41 -25.15
N THR A 216 -1.29 15.66 -24.90
CA THR A 216 -2.69 16.02 -24.59
C THR A 216 -3.64 15.61 -25.71
N GLN A 217 -3.28 15.87 -26.98
CA GLN A 217 -4.10 15.49 -28.13
C GLN A 217 -4.26 13.96 -28.21
N ILE A 218 -3.17 13.21 -28.05
CA ILE A 218 -3.18 11.73 -28.10
C ILE A 218 -4.02 11.15 -26.95
N LEU A 219 -3.85 11.64 -25.72
CA LEU A 219 -4.62 11.18 -24.57
C LEU A 219 -6.11 11.49 -24.75
N ARG A 220 -6.46 12.69 -25.21
CA ARG A 220 -7.86 13.06 -25.51
C ARG A 220 -8.49 12.12 -26.53
N SER A 221 -7.79 11.83 -27.63
CA SER A 221 -8.32 10.94 -28.66
C SER A 221 -8.41 9.48 -28.20
N ALA A 222 -7.45 9.02 -27.39
CA ALA A 222 -7.39 7.63 -26.95
C ALA A 222 -8.39 7.31 -25.83
N VAL A 223 -8.72 8.25 -24.94
CA VAL A 223 -9.56 8.06 -23.74
C VAL A 223 -10.88 7.33 -24.00
N LEU A 224 -11.48 7.50 -25.18
CA LEU A 224 -12.71 6.83 -25.59
C LEU A 224 -12.53 5.32 -25.80
N ASP A 225 -11.38 4.91 -26.33
CA ASP A 225 -11.08 3.53 -26.74
C ASP A 225 -10.34 2.74 -25.63
N LEU A 226 -10.08 3.37 -24.48
CA LEU A 226 -9.41 2.77 -23.32
C LEU A 226 -10.42 2.06 -22.41
N ASP A 227 -9.98 0.96 -21.80
CA ASP A 227 -10.72 0.29 -20.70
C ASP A 227 -10.81 1.20 -19.47
N ALA A 228 -11.78 0.94 -18.58
CA ALA A 228 -12.09 1.80 -17.44
C ALA A 228 -10.87 2.16 -16.58
N ASN A 229 -10.00 1.19 -16.30
CA ASN A 229 -8.82 1.38 -15.46
C ASN A 229 -7.75 2.24 -16.15
N VAL A 230 -7.50 2.03 -17.44
CA VAL A 230 -6.56 2.87 -18.21
C VAL A 230 -7.13 4.27 -18.43
N ARG A 231 -8.44 4.38 -18.65
CA ARG A 231 -9.16 5.64 -18.81
C ARG A 231 -9.05 6.51 -17.56
N GLU A 232 -9.23 5.94 -16.37
CA GLU A 232 -9.08 6.66 -15.11
C GLU A 232 -7.65 7.20 -14.94
N GLU A 233 -6.64 6.38 -15.26
CA GLU A 233 -5.23 6.80 -15.21
C GLU A 233 -4.95 7.94 -16.21
N ALA A 234 -5.52 7.87 -17.42
CA ALA A 234 -5.38 8.91 -18.45
C ALA A 234 -6.02 10.23 -18.01
N LEU A 235 -7.19 10.17 -17.37
CA LEU A 235 -7.86 11.33 -16.80
C LEU A 235 -7.07 11.91 -15.63
N LYS A 236 -6.42 11.08 -14.78
CA LYS A 236 -5.52 11.56 -13.71
C LYS A 236 -4.35 12.35 -14.29
N VAL A 237 -3.70 11.82 -15.34
CA VAL A 237 -2.59 12.50 -16.04
C VAL A 237 -3.04 13.83 -16.65
N LEU A 238 -4.18 13.86 -17.36
CA LEU A 238 -4.73 15.09 -17.94
C LEU A 238 -5.08 16.12 -16.85
N ARG A 239 -5.73 15.71 -15.75
CA ARG A 239 -6.09 16.59 -14.63
C ARG A 239 -4.88 17.21 -13.94
N ALA A 240 -3.80 16.44 -13.80
CA ALA A 240 -2.57 16.92 -13.17
C ALA A 240 -1.87 18.02 -14.00
N HIS A 241 -2.13 18.07 -15.31
CA HIS A 241 -1.54 19.08 -16.20
C HIS A 241 -2.48 20.26 -16.47
N ASP A 242 -3.70 20.01 -16.95
CA ASP A 242 -4.76 21.03 -17.09
C ASP A 242 -6.15 20.40 -16.87
N PRO A 243 -6.90 20.81 -15.83
CA PRO A 243 -8.25 20.29 -15.59
C PRO A 243 -9.23 20.53 -16.75
N ARG A 244 -9.00 21.56 -17.59
CA ARG A 244 -9.80 21.81 -18.79
C ARG A 244 -9.60 20.73 -19.84
N ASP A 245 -8.42 20.12 -19.90
CA ASP A 245 -8.13 19.04 -20.84
C ASP A 245 -8.86 17.75 -20.48
N ALA A 246 -8.95 17.44 -19.19
CA ALA A 246 -9.75 16.33 -18.69
C ALA A 246 -11.25 16.56 -18.89
N LEU A 247 -11.74 17.78 -18.66
CA LEU A 247 -13.14 18.14 -18.92
C LEU A 247 -13.49 18.08 -20.42
N ALA A 248 -12.58 18.50 -21.30
CA ALA A 248 -12.77 18.38 -22.74
C ALA A 248 -12.79 16.92 -23.20
N ALA A 249 -11.91 16.07 -22.67
CA ALA A 249 -11.92 14.62 -22.94
C ALA A 249 -13.23 13.97 -22.49
N LEU A 250 -13.70 14.30 -21.28
CA LEU A 250 -15.00 13.84 -20.76
C LEU A 250 -16.19 14.39 -21.57
N GLY A 251 -16.13 15.65 -22.00
CA GLY A 251 -17.15 16.26 -22.85
C GLY A 251 -17.29 15.57 -24.20
N GLN A 252 -16.18 15.09 -24.78
CA GLN A 252 -16.19 14.26 -25.99
C GLN A 252 -16.75 12.84 -25.74
N CYS A 253 -16.63 12.31 -24.52
CA CYS A 253 -17.26 11.04 -24.12
C CYS A 253 -18.78 11.15 -23.95
N LEU A 254 -19.29 12.35 -23.64
CA LEU A 254 -20.64 12.59 -23.12
C LEU A 254 -21.59 13.25 -24.13
N CYS A 255 -21.42 13.00 -25.43
CA CYS A 255 -22.25 13.53 -26.52
C CYS A 255 -23.72 13.01 -26.56
N SER A 256 -24.37 12.75 -25.42
CA SER A 256 -25.83 12.58 -25.31
C SER A 256 -26.48 13.82 -24.68
N VAL A 257 -27.70 14.14 -25.13
CA VAL A 257 -28.50 15.32 -24.74
C VAL A 257 -28.73 15.42 -23.22
N GLU A 258 -28.72 14.29 -22.52
CA GLU A 258 -28.94 14.21 -21.06
C GLU A 258 -27.78 14.84 -20.26
N THR A 259 -26.56 14.82 -20.79
CA THR A 259 -25.40 15.39 -20.08
C THR A 259 -25.31 16.91 -20.20
N GLN A 260 -25.84 17.48 -21.29
CA GLN A 260 -25.94 18.94 -21.46
C GLN A 260 -26.88 19.55 -20.39
N LEU A 261 -27.93 18.81 -20.00
CA LEU A 261 -28.82 19.17 -18.90
C LEU A 261 -28.15 19.06 -17.54
N VAL A 262 -27.31 18.04 -17.32
CA VAL A 262 -26.54 17.88 -16.07
C VAL A 262 -25.47 18.97 -15.91
N LEU A 263 -24.79 19.36 -17.00
CA LEU A 263 -23.83 20.46 -16.99
C LEU A 263 -24.50 21.83 -16.79
N TRP A 264 -25.71 22.02 -17.32
CA TRP A 264 -26.53 23.20 -17.04
C TRP A 264 -26.95 23.25 -15.56
N ALA A 265 -27.42 22.13 -15.00
CA ALA A 265 -27.81 22.02 -13.59
C ALA A 265 -26.62 22.23 -12.62
N LEU A 266 -25.45 21.67 -12.93
CA LEU A 266 -24.23 21.87 -12.14
C LEU A 266 -23.75 23.33 -12.16
N ARG A 267 -23.88 24.04 -13.29
CA ARG A 267 -23.51 25.46 -13.40
C ARG A 267 -24.46 26.41 -12.68
N VAL A 268 -25.74 26.06 -12.61
CA VAL A 268 -26.74 26.78 -11.79
C VAL A 268 -26.51 26.53 -10.30
N ALA A 269 -26.09 25.32 -9.92
CA ALA A 269 -25.83 24.95 -8.52
C ALA A 269 -24.56 25.57 -7.91
N THR A 270 -23.57 25.95 -8.71
CA THR A 270 -22.29 26.53 -8.22
C THR A 270 -22.30 28.05 -8.06
N GLY A 271 -23.36 28.75 -8.48
CA GLY A 271 -23.55 30.18 -8.19
C GLY A 271 -22.60 31.14 -8.94
N ASP A 272 -22.03 30.75 -10.07
CA ASP A 272 -21.25 31.67 -10.91
C ASP A 272 -22.20 32.55 -11.75
N GLU A 273 -22.42 33.79 -11.32
CA GLU A 273 -23.08 34.82 -12.13
C GLU A 273 -22.13 35.30 -13.26
N LEU A 274 -22.09 34.55 -14.36
CA LEU A 274 -21.65 35.10 -15.65
C LEU A 274 -22.88 35.47 -16.48
N ARG A 275 -23.07 36.78 -16.67
CA ARG A 275 -24.05 37.37 -17.59
C ARG A 275 -23.91 36.71 -18.96
N LEU A 276 -24.86 35.85 -19.32
CA LEU A 276 -24.97 35.31 -20.68
C LEU A 276 -25.22 36.46 -21.67
N LEU A 277 -24.48 36.45 -22.77
CA LEU A 277 -24.72 37.33 -23.92
C LEU A 277 -26.12 37.03 -24.50
N PRO A 278 -26.90 38.06 -24.90
CA PRO A 278 -28.30 37.93 -25.34
C PRO A 278 -28.52 36.87 -26.44
N ASP A 279 -27.54 36.68 -27.31
CA ASP A 279 -27.65 35.86 -28.52
C ASP A 279 -27.78 34.35 -28.23
N VAL A 280 -27.28 33.87 -27.09
CA VAL A 280 -27.37 32.45 -26.69
C VAL A 280 -28.74 32.14 -26.07
N ARG A 281 -29.38 33.15 -25.45
CA ARG A 281 -30.70 33.02 -24.83
C ARG A 281 -31.80 32.89 -25.87
N GLU A 282 -31.74 33.68 -26.96
CA GLU A 282 -32.71 33.59 -28.07
C GLU A 282 -32.64 32.24 -28.80
N SER A 283 -31.44 31.65 -28.94
CA SER A 283 -31.26 30.35 -29.60
C SER A 283 -31.89 29.20 -28.80
N LEU A 284 -31.78 29.24 -27.46
CA LEU A 284 -32.36 28.23 -26.56
C LEU A 284 -33.88 28.40 -26.40
N GLU A 285 -34.38 29.64 -26.34
CA GLU A 285 -35.83 29.92 -26.25
C GLU A 285 -36.58 29.56 -27.56
N GLY A 286 -35.88 29.56 -28.70
CA GLY A 286 -36.42 29.14 -30.00
C GLY A 286 -36.60 27.62 -30.15
N GLN A 287 -35.73 26.81 -29.53
CA GLN A 287 -35.75 25.34 -29.67
C GLN A 287 -36.73 24.63 -28.72
N LEU A 288 -37.14 25.28 -27.63
CA LEU A 288 -38.04 24.72 -26.62
C LEU A 288 -39.54 24.87 -26.95
N ARG A 289 -39.91 25.46 -28.09
CA ARG A 289 -41.32 25.69 -28.51
C ARG A 289 -41.89 24.60 -29.44
N SER A 290 -41.62 23.32 -29.19
CA SER A 290 -42.34 22.22 -29.87
C SER A 290 -43.08 21.33 -28.87
N PRO A 291 -44.26 20.80 -29.21
CA PRO A 291 -45.11 20.11 -28.24
C PRO A 291 -44.53 18.73 -27.87
N TRP A 292 -44.59 18.44 -26.57
CA TRP A 292 -44.07 17.26 -25.86
C TRP A 292 -44.62 15.90 -26.34
N SER A 293 -45.56 15.87 -27.28
CA SER A 293 -46.22 14.65 -27.76
C SER A 293 -45.37 13.77 -28.69
N SER A 294 -44.24 14.25 -29.21
CA SER A 294 -43.34 13.40 -30.04
C SER A 294 -42.28 12.62 -29.23
N LEU A 295 -42.11 12.95 -27.94
CA LEU A 295 -41.10 12.33 -27.08
C LEU A 295 -41.58 10.95 -26.58
N GLU A 296 -42.85 10.82 -26.20
CA GLU A 296 -43.43 9.56 -25.72
C GLU A 296 -43.44 8.46 -26.80
N LEU A 297 -43.70 8.83 -28.05
CA LEU A 297 -43.73 7.89 -29.18
C LEU A 297 -42.33 7.38 -29.56
N ARG A 298 -41.29 8.20 -29.33
CA ARG A 298 -39.89 7.80 -29.60
C ARG A 298 -39.29 7.00 -28.44
N LEU A 299 -39.69 7.27 -27.20
CA LEU A 299 -39.29 6.49 -26.02
C LEU A 299 -39.89 5.07 -26.06
N ALA A 300 -41.11 4.89 -26.58
CA ALA A 300 -41.72 3.58 -26.75
C ALA A 300 -41.05 2.70 -27.83
N GLN A 301 -40.34 3.29 -28.80
CA GLN A 301 -39.66 2.56 -29.88
C GLN A 301 -38.21 2.17 -29.56
N LEU A 302 -37.61 2.75 -28.52
CA LEU A 302 -36.21 2.48 -28.12
C LEU A 302 -36.06 1.48 -26.97
N GLY A 303 -37.15 1.08 -26.32
CA GLY A 303 -37.17 0.14 -25.18
C GLY A 303 -36.81 -1.31 -25.50
N GLY A 304 -36.23 -1.61 -26.66
CA GLY A 304 -35.93 -2.98 -27.11
C GLY A 304 -34.45 -3.37 -27.19
N LEU A 305 -33.49 -2.48 -26.96
CA LEU A 305 -32.10 -2.72 -27.41
C LEU A 305 -30.94 -2.33 -26.47
N LEU A 306 -31.16 -2.03 -25.19
CA LEU A 306 -30.05 -1.67 -24.29
C LEU A 306 -30.05 -2.51 -23.00
N ARG A 307 -28.97 -3.28 -22.81
CA ARG A 307 -28.54 -3.81 -21.50
C ARG A 307 -28.10 -2.62 -20.64
N LEU A 308 -28.67 -2.51 -19.45
CA LEU A 308 -28.35 -1.52 -18.43
C LEU A 308 -27.21 -2.06 -17.56
N ASP A 309 -25.96 -1.75 -17.93
CA ASP A 309 -24.80 -2.03 -17.06
C ASP A 309 -24.08 -0.76 -16.58
N ASP A 310 -24.38 0.45 -17.06
CA ASP A 310 -23.56 1.64 -16.74
C ASP A 310 -24.39 2.93 -16.55
N THR A 311 -25.00 3.15 -15.39
CA THR A 311 -25.55 4.48 -14.99
C THR A 311 -25.55 4.77 -13.48
N THR A 312 -24.74 4.10 -12.66
CA THR A 312 -24.75 4.26 -11.19
C THR A 312 -24.21 5.62 -10.71
N GLU A 313 -23.19 6.18 -11.38
CA GLU A 313 -22.52 7.42 -10.91
C GLU A 313 -23.32 8.72 -11.22
N ALA A 314 -24.19 8.68 -12.25
CA ALA A 314 -25.04 9.82 -12.60
C ALA A 314 -26.24 9.95 -11.65
N VAL A 315 -26.75 8.81 -11.16
CA VAL A 315 -27.87 8.73 -10.21
C VAL A 315 -27.44 9.22 -8.81
N GLU A 316 -26.21 8.93 -8.38
CA GLU A 316 -25.64 9.38 -7.10
C GLU A 316 -25.64 10.93 -6.97
N ARG A 317 -25.30 11.67 -8.03
CA ARG A 317 -25.19 13.14 -7.94
C ARG A 317 -26.55 13.84 -8.00
N VAL A 318 -27.55 13.25 -8.66
CA VAL A 318 -28.91 13.78 -8.73
C VAL A 318 -29.65 13.58 -7.39
N ALA A 319 -29.47 12.44 -6.74
CA ALA A 319 -30.11 12.15 -5.46
C ALA A 319 -29.63 13.07 -4.32
N VAL A 320 -28.33 13.39 -4.27
CA VAL A 320 -27.75 14.30 -3.27
C VAL A 320 -28.23 15.75 -3.45
N GLY A 321 -28.47 16.19 -4.70
CA GLY A 321 -28.99 17.53 -4.99
C GLY A 321 -30.46 17.72 -4.61
N MET A 322 -31.31 16.72 -4.86
CA MET A 322 -32.76 16.84 -4.62
C MET A 322 -33.12 16.84 -3.13
N LEU A 323 -32.40 16.10 -2.28
CA LEU A 323 -32.66 16.04 -0.83
C LEU A 323 -32.30 17.35 -0.09
N GLY A 324 -31.44 18.20 -0.68
CA GLY A 324 -31.11 19.52 -0.12
C GLY A 324 -32.19 20.58 -0.37
N ALA A 325 -32.97 20.46 -1.44
CA ALA A 325 -33.97 21.45 -1.84
C ALA A 325 -35.29 21.32 -1.05
N VAL A 326 -35.72 20.09 -0.74
CA VAL A 326 -37.00 19.80 -0.07
C VAL A 326 -37.10 20.38 1.35
N ARG A 327 -35.97 20.73 1.99
CA ARG A 327 -35.97 21.30 3.36
C ARG A 327 -35.92 22.83 3.43
N ARG A 328 -35.70 23.55 2.31
CA ARG A 328 -35.64 25.03 2.33
C ARG A 328 -36.98 25.72 2.06
N GLU A 329 -37.96 25.03 1.49
CA GLU A 329 -39.26 25.64 1.17
C GLU A 329 -40.39 25.31 2.17
N GLY A 330 -40.11 24.52 3.21
CA GLY A 330 -41.12 24.03 4.17
C GLY A 330 -41.44 24.94 5.36
N GLY A 331 -41.05 26.22 5.36
CA GLY A 331 -41.20 27.08 6.53
C GLY A 331 -41.36 28.54 6.17
N GLU A 332 -42.55 28.94 5.74
CA GLU A 332 -43.21 30.23 6.02
C GLU A 332 -44.40 30.44 5.09
N ALA A 333 -45.60 30.11 5.55
CA ALA A 333 -46.90 30.74 5.24
C ALA A 333 -48.00 29.88 5.85
N TRP A 334 -49.21 30.42 5.98
CA TRP A 334 -50.43 29.83 6.57
C TRP A 334 -50.68 30.16 8.04
N ARG A 335 -51.07 31.42 8.28
CA ARG A 335 -52.09 31.75 9.27
C ARG A 335 -53.28 32.43 8.58
N SER A 336 -54.47 32.05 9.08
CA SER A 336 -55.80 32.64 8.91
C SER A 336 -56.35 32.81 7.50
N ASP A 337 -57.30 31.96 7.12
CA ASP A 337 -58.71 32.34 7.30
C ASP A 337 -59.64 31.13 7.16
N GLY A 338 -60.54 31.00 8.13
CA GLY A 338 -61.54 29.96 8.16
C GLY A 338 -62.68 30.28 7.19
N LYS A 339 -63.03 29.30 6.35
CA LYS A 339 -64.40 29.11 5.86
C LYS A 339 -64.60 27.66 5.44
N GLN A 340 -65.61 27.05 6.05
CA GLN A 340 -66.13 25.73 5.75
C GLN A 340 -66.60 25.66 4.29
N CYS A 341 -66.15 24.63 3.57
CA CYS A 341 -66.90 24.05 2.46
C CYS A 341 -66.94 22.53 2.64
N ARG A 342 -68.16 22.00 2.73
CA ARG A 342 -68.49 20.58 2.78
C ARG A 342 -68.63 20.04 1.34
N HIS A 343 -68.16 18.80 1.16
CA HIS A 343 -68.51 17.81 0.12
C HIS A 343 -68.08 18.05 -1.33
N ALA A 344 -67.17 17.19 -1.82
CA ALA A 344 -67.39 16.32 -2.98
C ALA A 344 -66.22 15.32 -3.08
N GLY A 345 -66.53 14.04 -3.26
CA GLY A 345 -65.55 12.96 -3.26
C GLY A 345 -64.60 12.97 -4.45
N VAL A 346 -63.35 12.56 -4.20
CA VAL A 346 -62.43 12.07 -5.22
C VAL A 346 -61.68 10.88 -4.62
N ALA A 347 -61.61 9.82 -5.42
CA ALA A 347 -61.06 8.52 -5.08
C ALA A 347 -59.60 8.59 -4.62
N ASN A 348 -59.26 7.68 -3.70
CA ASN A 348 -57.90 7.34 -3.29
C ASN A 348 -56.99 7.14 -4.51
N SER A 349 -56.14 8.12 -4.76
CA SER A 349 -54.91 7.93 -5.53
C SER A 349 -53.76 8.24 -4.59
N MET A 350 -53.21 7.18 -3.97
CA MET A 350 -51.91 7.28 -3.31
C MET A 350 -50.89 7.59 -4.40
N GLN A 351 -50.40 8.83 -4.42
CA GLN A 351 -49.29 9.22 -5.29
C GLN A 351 -48.00 8.73 -4.64
N TYR A 352 -47.46 7.63 -5.17
CA TYR A 352 -46.10 7.19 -4.86
C TYR A 352 -45.12 8.00 -5.70
N LEU A 353 -44.18 8.69 -5.05
CA LEU A 353 -43.00 9.20 -5.74
C LEU A 353 -42.01 8.03 -5.88
N VAL A 354 -42.03 7.34 -7.02
CA VAL A 354 -41.05 6.30 -7.33
C VAL A 354 -39.79 7.00 -7.84
N LEU A 355 -38.80 7.17 -6.97
CA LEU A 355 -37.54 7.83 -7.32
C LEU A 355 -36.60 6.87 -8.07
N LEU A 356 -36.72 5.56 -7.84
CA LEU A 356 -36.04 4.45 -8.53
C LEU A 356 -36.90 3.18 -8.37
N PRO A 357 -36.73 2.11 -9.19
CA PRO A 357 -37.39 0.84 -8.93
C PRO A 357 -36.94 0.32 -7.55
N GLY A 358 -37.84 0.27 -6.56
CA GLY A 358 -37.53 -0.25 -5.21
C GLY A 358 -37.31 0.78 -4.08
N LEU A 359 -37.32 2.08 -4.38
CA LEU A 359 -37.31 3.14 -3.37
C LEU A 359 -38.68 3.82 -3.34
N ALA A 360 -39.47 3.56 -2.29
CA ALA A 360 -40.72 4.26 -2.03
C ALA A 360 -40.52 5.25 -0.87
N LEU A 361 -40.56 6.54 -1.18
CA LEU A 361 -40.70 7.60 -0.17
C LEU A 361 -42.20 7.74 0.15
N VAL A 362 -42.59 7.44 1.38
CA VAL A 362 -43.96 7.69 1.86
C VAL A 362 -44.02 9.11 2.40
N ASP A 363 -45.03 9.86 1.96
CA ASP A 363 -45.38 11.16 2.54
C ASP A 363 -45.73 10.97 4.03
N ARG A 364 -44.73 11.23 4.90
CA ARG A 364 -44.70 11.32 6.38
C ARG A 364 -43.35 10.98 7.02
N GLY A 365 -42.31 10.68 6.24
CA GLY A 365 -40.94 10.57 6.77
C GLY A 365 -40.49 9.17 7.18
N GLU A 366 -41.20 8.13 6.77
CA GLU A 366 -40.78 6.73 6.90
C GLU A 366 -40.21 6.24 5.55
N LEU A 367 -38.95 5.79 5.56
CA LEU A 367 -38.25 5.29 4.39
C LEU A 367 -38.27 3.76 4.48
N PHE A 368 -39.03 3.11 3.60
CA PHE A 368 -39.13 1.64 3.56
C PHE A 368 -38.18 1.08 2.48
N ILE A 369 -37.28 0.19 2.88
CA ILE A 369 -36.40 -0.52 1.95
C ILE A 369 -36.94 -1.96 1.80
N GLN A 370 -37.65 -2.23 0.72
CA GLN A 370 -37.92 -3.60 0.27
C GLN A 370 -37.29 -3.83 -1.10
N SER A 371 -35.95 -3.83 -1.13
CA SER A 371 -35.22 -4.29 -2.30
C SER A 371 -35.19 -5.82 -2.33
N ARG A 372 -35.59 -6.41 -3.46
CA ARG A 372 -35.57 -7.88 -3.65
C ARG A 372 -34.30 -8.40 -4.33
N THR A 373 -33.45 -7.55 -4.90
CA THR A 373 -32.25 -7.98 -5.62
C THR A 373 -30.98 -7.62 -4.86
N HIS A 374 -30.00 -8.53 -4.86
CA HIS A 374 -28.72 -8.32 -4.20
C HIS A 374 -27.96 -7.12 -4.77
N GLU A 375 -28.03 -6.90 -6.10
CA GLU A 375 -27.40 -5.75 -6.80
C GLU A 375 -27.90 -4.41 -6.27
N MET A 376 -29.19 -4.30 -6.00
CA MET A 376 -29.77 -3.06 -5.50
C MET A 376 -29.50 -2.87 -4.00
N LYS A 377 -29.45 -3.95 -3.22
CA LYS A 377 -28.95 -3.88 -1.84
C LYS A 377 -27.50 -3.42 -1.80
N GLU A 378 -26.65 -3.96 -2.67
CA GLU A 378 -25.25 -3.57 -2.79
C GLU A 378 -25.10 -2.07 -3.11
N ALA A 379 -25.82 -1.58 -4.12
CA ALA A 379 -25.81 -0.15 -4.47
C ALA A 379 -26.30 0.75 -3.31
N LEU A 380 -27.38 0.34 -2.62
CA LEU A 380 -27.89 1.09 -1.46
C LEU A 380 -26.89 1.11 -0.31
N LEU A 381 -26.25 -0.02 -0.01
CA LEU A 381 -25.25 -0.10 1.06
C LEU A 381 -23.99 0.70 0.72
N GLN A 382 -23.59 0.78 -0.55
CA GLN A 382 -22.51 1.68 -0.98
C GLN A 382 -22.87 3.14 -0.71
N ILE A 383 -24.08 3.57 -1.05
CA ILE A 383 -24.58 4.92 -0.75
C ILE A 383 -24.62 5.16 0.76
N PHE A 384 -25.13 4.21 1.55
CA PHE A 384 -25.15 4.33 3.00
C PHE A 384 -23.77 4.34 3.62
N SER A 385 -22.80 3.65 3.04
CA SER A 385 -21.40 3.66 3.51
C SER A 385 -20.80 5.06 3.34
N GLN A 386 -21.03 5.69 2.19
CA GLN A 386 -20.60 7.07 1.96
C GLN A 386 -21.32 8.07 2.88
N LEU A 387 -22.64 7.93 3.05
CA LEU A 387 -23.42 8.82 3.93
C LEU A 387 -23.05 8.63 5.40
N GLY A 388 -22.86 7.38 5.82
CA GLY A 388 -22.55 6.98 7.19
C GLY A 388 -21.25 7.54 7.73
N GLN A 389 -20.28 7.83 6.83
CA GLN A 389 -19.05 8.55 7.20
C GLN A 389 -19.30 9.99 7.64
N THR A 390 -20.40 10.61 7.20
CA THR A 390 -20.69 12.03 7.46
C THR A 390 -21.84 12.25 8.45
N ARG A 391 -22.74 11.26 8.60
CA ARG A 391 -23.98 11.40 9.39
C ARG A 391 -24.38 10.07 10.04
N THR A 392 -25.03 10.17 11.21
CA THR A 392 -25.68 9.03 11.84
C THR A 392 -26.95 8.67 11.09
N LEU A 393 -27.07 7.40 10.69
CA LEU A 393 -28.25 6.87 10.01
C LEU A 393 -29.42 6.69 11.00
N PRO A 394 -30.68 6.80 10.54
CA PRO A 394 -31.85 6.50 11.36
C PRO A 394 -31.83 5.06 11.90
N ARG A 395 -32.41 4.83 13.07
CA ARG A 395 -32.40 3.53 13.75
C ARG A 395 -33.07 2.45 12.93
N GLU A 396 -34.13 2.80 12.21
CA GLU A 396 -34.91 1.92 11.35
C GLU A 396 -34.05 1.42 10.18
N VAL A 397 -33.30 2.32 9.54
CA VAL A 397 -32.36 1.97 8.46
C VAL A 397 -31.26 1.05 8.98
N LEU A 398 -30.76 1.28 10.19
CA LEU A 398 -29.76 0.42 10.81
C LEU A 398 -30.30 -0.97 11.19
N GLN A 399 -31.61 -1.10 11.44
CA GLN A 399 -32.26 -2.40 11.64
C GLN A 399 -32.42 -3.16 10.32
N ASP A 400 -32.73 -2.47 9.23
CA ASP A 400 -32.80 -3.09 7.89
C ASP A 400 -31.42 -3.56 7.43
N ILE A 401 -30.39 -2.74 7.58
CA ILE A 401 -29.00 -3.10 7.27
C ILE A 401 -28.51 -4.27 8.15
N ASP A 402 -29.00 -4.35 9.39
CA ASP A 402 -28.68 -5.47 10.27
C ASP A 402 -29.25 -6.80 9.76
N ALA A 403 -30.47 -6.79 9.20
CA ALA A 403 -31.04 -7.97 8.56
C ALA A 403 -30.22 -8.40 7.31
N ASP A 404 -29.54 -7.45 6.66
CA ASP A 404 -28.66 -7.73 5.53
C ASP A 404 -27.34 -8.44 5.93
N LEU A 405 -27.01 -8.54 7.22
CA LEU A 405 -25.90 -9.40 7.69
C LEU A 405 -26.18 -10.90 7.50
N GLU A 406 -27.44 -11.29 7.35
CA GLU A 406 -27.84 -12.67 7.06
C GLU A 406 -28.08 -12.92 5.56
N ASP A 407 -27.78 -11.93 4.70
CA ASP A 407 -28.01 -12.05 3.26
C ASP A 407 -27.12 -13.14 2.63
N VAL A 408 -27.62 -13.86 1.63
CA VAL A 408 -26.88 -14.94 0.96
C VAL A 408 -25.65 -14.40 0.22
N CYS A 409 -25.71 -13.16 -0.27
CA CYS A 409 -24.63 -12.51 -1.01
C CYS A 409 -23.53 -11.98 -0.08
N GLU A 410 -22.31 -12.47 -0.29
CA GLU A 410 -21.13 -12.04 0.48
C GLU A 410 -20.84 -10.53 0.37
N ALA A 411 -21.01 -9.94 -0.82
CA ALA A 411 -20.78 -8.51 -1.05
C ALA A 411 -21.74 -7.63 -0.23
N VAL A 412 -23.01 -8.04 -0.13
CA VAL A 412 -24.03 -7.37 0.68
C VAL A 412 -23.64 -7.41 2.15
N ARG A 413 -23.25 -8.58 2.68
CA ARG A 413 -22.80 -8.72 4.08
C ARG A 413 -21.58 -7.87 4.39
N LEU A 414 -20.57 -7.86 3.51
CA LEU A 414 -19.36 -7.04 3.67
C LEU A 414 -19.68 -5.54 3.74
N LEU A 415 -20.55 -5.05 2.84
CA LEU A 415 -20.96 -3.65 2.84
C LEU A 415 -21.84 -3.30 4.02
N ALA A 416 -22.76 -4.18 4.42
CA ALA A 416 -23.60 -4.00 5.60
C ALA A 416 -22.73 -3.82 6.85
N MET A 417 -21.67 -4.62 6.99
CA MET A 417 -20.69 -4.45 8.06
C MET A 417 -19.96 -3.10 7.98
N ASP A 418 -19.50 -2.68 6.79
CA ASP A 418 -18.84 -1.38 6.63
C ASP A 418 -19.75 -0.23 7.08
N VAL A 419 -21.03 -0.28 6.69
CA VAL A 419 -22.00 0.72 7.13
C VAL A 419 -22.20 0.66 8.63
N LEU A 420 -22.48 -0.50 9.21
CA LEU A 420 -22.72 -0.65 10.64
C LEU A 420 -21.52 -0.19 11.47
N PHE A 421 -20.30 -0.63 11.12
CA PHE A 421 -19.10 -0.23 11.86
C PHE A 421 -18.73 1.25 11.65
N SER A 422 -19.16 1.90 10.57
CA SER A 422 -18.97 3.35 10.38
C SER A 422 -19.79 4.21 11.35
N GLN A 423 -20.87 3.66 11.93
CA GLN A 423 -21.73 4.38 12.86
C GLN A 423 -21.10 4.45 14.25
N SER A 424 -20.34 5.50 14.52
CA SER A 424 -19.66 5.77 15.80
C SER A 424 -20.58 6.39 16.85
N GLY A 425 -21.73 5.77 17.12
CA GLY A 425 -22.72 6.28 18.06
C GLY A 425 -23.08 5.29 19.18
N PRO A 426 -23.36 5.76 20.42
CA PRO A 426 -23.79 4.93 21.56
C PRO A 426 -25.16 4.24 21.38
N GLY A 427 -25.77 4.36 20.20
CA GLY A 427 -27.03 3.70 19.85
C GLY A 427 -26.87 2.39 19.08
N LEU A 428 -25.65 2.06 18.62
CA LEU A 428 -25.38 0.81 17.94
C LEU A 428 -24.90 -0.24 18.95
N GLU A 429 -25.79 -0.65 19.85
CA GLU A 429 -25.58 -1.90 20.60
C GLU A 429 -25.65 -3.04 19.59
N LEU A 430 -24.50 -3.39 19.01
CA LEU A 430 -24.32 -4.65 18.31
C LEU A 430 -24.62 -5.75 19.32
N THR A 431 -25.81 -6.32 19.22
CA THR A 431 -26.25 -7.38 20.12
C THR A 431 -25.28 -8.55 20.02
N SER A 432 -25.12 -9.30 21.12
CA SER A 432 -24.31 -10.52 21.15
C SER A 432 -24.67 -11.49 20.01
N HIS A 433 -25.93 -11.48 19.56
CA HIS A 433 -26.42 -12.23 18.42
C HIS A 433 -25.74 -11.82 17.10
N ARG A 434 -25.63 -10.52 16.80
CA ARG A 434 -25.03 -10.01 15.55
C ARG A 434 -23.55 -10.40 15.43
N VAL A 435 -22.85 -10.31 16.56
CA VAL A 435 -21.47 -10.75 16.65
C VAL A 435 -21.35 -12.26 16.41
N ALA A 436 -22.28 -13.06 16.95
CA ALA A 436 -22.32 -14.48 16.67
C ALA A 436 -22.57 -14.78 15.18
N VAL A 437 -23.46 -14.03 14.51
CA VAL A 437 -23.73 -14.17 13.06
C VAL A 437 -22.46 -13.89 12.24
N CYS A 438 -21.79 -12.75 12.45
CA CYS A 438 -20.58 -12.41 11.71
C CYS A 438 -19.42 -13.38 11.95
N LEU A 439 -19.31 -13.95 13.15
CA LEU A 439 -18.30 -14.96 13.46
C LEU A 439 -18.63 -16.32 12.85
N ALA A 440 -19.91 -16.69 12.81
CA ALA A 440 -20.39 -17.92 12.20
C ALA A 440 -20.45 -17.86 10.67
N ASP A 441 -20.16 -16.70 10.06
CA ASP A 441 -20.21 -16.52 8.61
C ASP A 441 -19.33 -17.53 7.87
N PRO A 442 -19.81 -18.19 6.81
CA PRO A 442 -18.99 -19.13 6.05
C PRO A 442 -17.85 -18.46 5.26
N SER A 443 -17.93 -17.16 4.96
CA SER A 443 -16.87 -16.46 4.25
C SER A 443 -15.74 -16.02 5.19
N PRO A 444 -14.48 -16.38 4.88
CA PRO A 444 -13.33 -15.88 5.63
C PRO A 444 -13.12 -14.38 5.46
N LEU A 445 -13.58 -13.77 4.35
CA LEU A 445 -13.46 -12.33 4.11
C LEU A 445 -14.39 -11.55 5.04
N VAL A 446 -15.62 -12.05 5.24
CA VAL A 446 -16.58 -11.45 6.19
C VAL A 446 -16.03 -11.53 7.61
N GLN A 447 -15.53 -12.70 8.02
CA GLN A 447 -14.90 -12.85 9.34
C GLN A 447 -13.68 -11.93 9.51
N GLN A 448 -12.81 -11.84 8.50
CA GLN A 448 -11.65 -10.95 8.54
C GLN A 448 -12.08 -9.49 8.71
N LYS A 449 -13.05 -9.04 7.91
CA LYS A 449 -13.61 -7.68 7.94
C LYS A 449 -14.24 -7.37 9.30
N PHE A 450 -14.86 -8.36 9.95
CA PHE A 450 -15.41 -8.24 11.30
C PHE A 450 -14.29 -7.94 12.31
N PHE A 451 -13.23 -8.75 12.29
CA PHE A 451 -12.09 -8.56 13.19
C PHE A 451 -11.32 -7.25 12.92
N GLU A 452 -11.25 -6.79 11.67
CA GLU A 452 -10.66 -5.49 11.33
C GLU A 452 -11.37 -4.33 12.04
N ASN A 453 -12.69 -4.43 12.22
CA ASN A 453 -13.54 -3.41 12.81
C ASN A 453 -13.93 -3.67 14.29
N VAL A 454 -13.58 -4.83 14.84
CA VAL A 454 -14.00 -5.25 16.19
C VAL A 454 -13.51 -4.29 17.30
N HIS A 455 -12.44 -3.54 17.03
CA HIS A 455 -11.91 -2.52 17.94
C HIS A 455 -12.91 -1.38 18.25
N ARG A 456 -14.01 -1.30 17.47
CA ARG A 456 -15.11 -0.34 17.67
C ARG A 456 -16.22 -0.89 18.58
N LEU A 457 -16.15 -2.15 18.97
CA LEU A 457 -17.14 -2.81 19.84
C LEU A 457 -16.75 -2.70 21.31
N ASP A 458 -17.75 -2.91 22.17
CA ASP A 458 -17.52 -3.11 23.60
C ASP A 458 -16.65 -4.34 23.85
N THR A 459 -15.64 -4.19 24.71
CA THR A 459 -14.66 -5.22 25.07
C THR A 459 -15.32 -6.54 25.44
N ARG A 460 -16.43 -6.54 26.18
CA ARG A 460 -17.11 -7.76 26.63
C ARG A 460 -17.69 -8.55 25.46
N VAL A 461 -18.22 -7.84 24.48
CA VAL A 461 -18.74 -8.44 23.24
C VAL A 461 -17.61 -9.06 22.44
N VAL A 462 -16.45 -8.39 22.39
CA VAL A 462 -15.26 -8.94 21.71
C VAL A 462 -14.73 -10.17 22.43
N LEU A 463 -14.71 -10.20 23.76
CA LEU A 463 -14.25 -11.38 24.50
C LEU A 463 -15.23 -12.56 24.32
N ALA A 464 -16.54 -12.31 24.34
CA ALA A 464 -17.53 -13.34 24.04
C ALA A 464 -17.40 -13.90 22.61
N ALA A 465 -17.11 -13.02 21.64
CA ALA A 465 -16.83 -13.39 20.25
C ALA A 465 -15.62 -14.33 20.11
N ILE A 466 -14.58 -14.02 20.87
CA ILE A 466 -13.31 -14.74 20.77
C ILE A 466 -13.44 -16.11 21.42
N ARG A 467 -14.13 -16.20 22.57
CA ARG A 467 -14.44 -17.46 23.26
C ARG A 467 -15.22 -18.44 22.39
N SER A 468 -16.18 -17.95 21.60
CA SER A 468 -16.96 -18.83 20.71
C SER A 468 -16.14 -19.35 19.52
N LYS A 469 -14.95 -18.80 19.27
CA LYS A 469 -14.07 -19.15 18.14
C LYS A 469 -12.83 -19.96 18.50
N GLU A 470 -12.74 -20.54 19.70
CA GLU A 470 -11.71 -21.57 19.96
C GLU A 470 -11.76 -22.70 18.91
N ASP A 471 -12.93 -22.97 18.32
CA ASP A 471 -13.13 -23.98 17.29
C ASP A 471 -12.92 -23.50 15.83
N ALA A 472 -12.70 -22.20 15.60
CA ALA A 472 -12.68 -21.62 14.24
C ALA A 472 -11.37 -21.81 13.45
N GLY A 473 -10.46 -22.63 13.96
CA GLY A 473 -9.16 -22.90 13.35
C GLY A 473 -8.14 -21.76 13.48
N GLU A 474 -6.90 -22.05 13.08
CA GLU A 474 -5.73 -21.18 13.31
C GLU A 474 -5.91 -19.74 12.79
N ALA A 475 -6.46 -19.57 11.59
CA ALA A 475 -6.59 -18.26 10.95
C ALA A 475 -7.59 -17.35 11.68
N GLY A 476 -8.70 -17.92 12.15
CA GLY A 476 -9.69 -17.20 12.94
C GLY A 476 -9.09 -16.73 14.27
N THR A 477 -8.40 -17.62 14.98
CA THR A 477 -7.77 -17.30 16.27
C THR A 477 -6.65 -16.25 16.15
N LEU A 478 -5.83 -16.32 15.09
CA LEU A 478 -4.80 -15.31 14.84
C LEU A 478 -5.39 -13.93 14.53
N THR A 479 -6.51 -13.89 13.82
CA THR A 479 -7.20 -12.63 13.50
C THR A 479 -7.85 -12.04 14.75
N ALA A 480 -8.45 -12.88 15.60
CA ALA A 480 -8.94 -12.51 16.92
C ALA A 480 -7.83 -11.91 17.81
N LEU A 481 -6.64 -12.53 17.88
CA LEU A 481 -5.50 -11.99 18.63
C LEU A 481 -5.02 -10.64 18.08
N LYS A 482 -4.97 -10.46 16.75
CA LYS A 482 -4.64 -9.15 16.14
C LYS A 482 -5.70 -8.08 16.48
N ALA A 483 -6.96 -8.48 16.57
CA ALA A 483 -8.05 -7.62 16.99
C ALA A 483 -7.89 -7.19 18.46
N LEU A 484 -7.59 -8.15 19.36
CA LEU A 484 -7.27 -7.87 20.75
C LEU A 484 -6.10 -6.91 20.87
N GLN A 485 -5.05 -7.06 20.03
CA GLN A 485 -3.91 -6.14 19.98
C GLN A 485 -4.31 -4.67 19.86
N LYS A 486 -5.34 -4.37 19.04
CA LYS A 486 -5.83 -3.00 18.83
C LYS A 486 -6.67 -2.50 20.02
N LEU A 487 -7.27 -3.41 20.78
CA LEU A 487 -8.06 -3.12 21.97
C LEU A 487 -7.21 -2.97 23.24
N ILE A 488 -5.93 -3.35 23.21
CA ILE A 488 -5.00 -3.18 24.32
C ILE A 488 -4.70 -1.68 24.52
N ALA A 489 -5.61 -1.00 25.20
CA ALA A 489 -5.35 0.27 25.84
C ALA A 489 -4.55 0.03 27.15
N PRO A 490 -3.81 1.02 27.67
CA PRO A 490 -2.96 0.87 28.87
C PRO A 490 -3.71 0.50 30.16
N SER A 491 -5.05 0.50 30.15
CA SER A 491 -5.89 -0.01 31.23
C SER A 491 -6.63 -1.26 30.76
N MET A 492 -5.94 -2.40 30.69
CA MET A 492 -6.62 -3.68 30.44
C MET A 492 -7.57 -4.04 31.57
N GLU A 493 -8.79 -4.45 31.22
CA GLU A 493 -9.66 -5.21 32.11
C GLU A 493 -9.07 -6.60 32.33
N GLU A 494 -9.15 -7.12 33.57
CA GLU A 494 -8.65 -8.44 33.98
C GLU A 494 -9.12 -9.58 33.06
N ASP A 495 -10.31 -9.40 32.45
CA ASP A 495 -10.92 -10.35 31.53
C ASP A 495 -10.11 -10.54 30.24
N ILE A 496 -9.50 -9.47 29.70
CA ILE A 496 -8.67 -9.58 28.49
C ILE A 496 -7.39 -10.36 28.81
N PHE A 497 -6.78 -10.08 29.97
CA PHE A 497 -5.58 -10.79 30.41
C PHE A 497 -5.83 -12.30 30.55
N GLN A 498 -6.95 -12.68 31.17
CA GLN A 498 -7.33 -14.08 31.30
C GLN A 498 -7.51 -14.76 29.94
N GLU A 499 -8.17 -14.09 28.98
CA GLU A 499 -8.34 -14.63 27.63
C GLU A 499 -7.03 -14.79 26.87
N VAL A 500 -6.17 -13.77 26.87
CA VAL A 500 -4.87 -13.86 26.17
C VAL A 500 -3.99 -14.95 26.82
N SER A 501 -4.12 -15.15 28.14
CA SER A 501 -3.44 -16.23 28.86
C SER A 501 -3.93 -17.63 28.43
N LEU A 502 -5.22 -17.80 28.15
CA LEU A 502 -5.75 -19.05 27.59
C LEU A 502 -5.15 -19.34 26.20
N PHE A 503 -5.01 -18.32 25.34
CA PHE A 503 -4.38 -18.48 24.03
C PHE A 503 -2.90 -18.84 24.09
N ALA A 504 -2.19 -18.51 25.18
CA ALA A 504 -0.82 -18.96 25.39
C ALA A 504 -0.72 -20.48 25.61
N ALA A 505 -1.82 -21.17 25.93
CA ALA A 505 -1.91 -22.63 26.04
C ALA A 505 -2.54 -23.31 24.79
N HIS A 506 -2.82 -22.54 23.73
CA HIS A 506 -3.48 -23.05 22.53
C HIS A 506 -2.69 -24.17 21.82
N ARG A 507 -3.35 -25.11 21.13
CA ARG A 507 -2.68 -26.26 20.47
C ARG A 507 -1.72 -25.85 19.34
N CYS A 508 -2.05 -24.80 18.60
CA CYS A 508 -1.21 -24.26 17.52
C CYS A 508 -0.11 -23.33 18.04
N GLY A 509 1.15 -23.60 17.68
CA GLY A 509 2.31 -22.81 18.11
C GLY A 509 2.31 -21.36 17.60
N ARG A 510 1.71 -21.05 16.44
CA ARG A 510 1.62 -19.67 15.94
C ARG A 510 0.67 -18.81 16.78
N VAL A 511 -0.44 -19.40 17.23
CA VAL A 511 -1.40 -18.73 18.12
C VAL A 511 -0.74 -18.44 19.46
N ARG A 512 -0.05 -19.43 20.05
CA ARG A 512 0.72 -19.24 21.30
C ARG A 512 1.77 -18.13 21.15
N ALA A 513 2.56 -18.18 20.08
CA ALA A 513 3.59 -17.18 19.80
C ALA A 513 3.01 -15.76 19.69
N LYS A 514 1.86 -15.60 19.01
CA LYS A 514 1.20 -14.30 18.89
C LYS A 514 0.59 -13.83 20.22
N ALA A 515 0.01 -14.73 21.02
CA ALA A 515 -0.49 -14.39 22.35
C ALA A 515 0.64 -13.88 23.27
N LEU A 516 1.80 -14.52 23.24
CA LEU A 516 2.98 -14.07 24.00
C LEU A 516 3.50 -12.70 23.55
N GLU A 517 3.47 -12.43 22.23
CA GLU A 517 3.80 -11.09 21.70
C GLU A 517 2.85 -10.02 22.28
N LEU A 518 1.55 -10.31 22.38
CA LEU A 518 0.58 -9.38 22.98
C LEU A 518 0.85 -9.13 24.46
N LEU A 519 1.06 -10.19 25.24
CA LEU A 519 1.40 -10.08 26.66
C LEU A 519 2.73 -9.34 26.87
N GLY A 520 3.63 -9.42 25.90
CA GLY A 520 4.95 -8.77 25.93
C GLY A 520 4.95 -7.30 25.57
N ASN A 521 3.89 -6.76 24.94
CA ASN A 521 3.85 -5.37 24.50
C ASN A 521 3.52 -4.39 25.64
N ASP A 522 2.85 -4.84 26.69
CA ASP A 522 2.50 -4.03 27.86
C ASP A 522 3.32 -4.45 29.10
N GLU A 523 3.86 -3.48 29.83
CA GLU A 523 4.72 -3.74 30.99
C GLU A 523 3.96 -4.39 32.15
N GLY A 524 2.72 -3.96 32.41
CA GLY A 524 1.87 -4.50 33.46
C GLY A 524 1.47 -5.94 33.18
N LEU A 525 1.09 -6.24 31.93
CA LEU A 525 0.79 -7.61 31.49
C LEU A 525 2.04 -8.48 31.52
N ARG A 526 3.18 -7.94 31.10
CA ARG A 526 4.44 -8.70 31.10
C ARG A 526 4.78 -9.19 32.50
N GLN A 527 4.65 -8.32 33.51
CA GLN A 527 4.96 -8.66 34.89
C GLN A 527 3.98 -9.70 35.48
N ARG A 528 2.71 -9.68 35.07
CA ARG A 528 1.70 -10.68 35.46
C ARG A 528 1.85 -12.01 34.71
N SER A 529 2.43 -11.99 33.51
CA SER A 529 2.58 -13.15 32.62
C SER A 529 3.92 -13.88 32.74
N LEU A 530 4.76 -13.55 33.73
CA LEU A 530 6.10 -14.13 33.83
C LEU A 530 6.10 -15.66 33.87
N ASP A 531 5.13 -16.26 34.58
CA ASP A 531 4.99 -17.72 34.65
C ASP A 531 4.62 -18.32 33.28
N ILE A 532 3.80 -17.62 32.50
CA ILE A 532 3.41 -18.01 31.14
C ILE A 532 4.62 -17.94 30.21
N PHE A 533 5.41 -16.87 30.27
CA PHE A 533 6.65 -16.76 29.48
C PHE A 533 7.65 -17.85 29.85
N ASN A 534 7.85 -18.12 31.13
CA ASN A 534 8.75 -19.16 31.61
C ASN A 534 8.33 -20.55 31.12
N ALA A 535 7.03 -20.87 31.17
CA ALA A 535 6.50 -22.11 30.60
C ALA A 535 6.74 -22.16 29.07
N ALA A 536 6.53 -21.04 28.36
CA ALA A 536 6.69 -20.95 26.92
C ALA A 536 8.14 -21.06 26.44
N LEU A 537 9.14 -20.75 27.28
CA LEU A 537 10.55 -21.01 26.97
C LEU A 537 10.87 -22.51 26.84
N SER A 538 10.05 -23.38 27.45
CA SER A 538 10.12 -24.84 27.30
C SER A 538 9.12 -25.40 26.27
N ASP A 539 8.37 -24.55 25.57
CA ASP A 539 7.41 -24.97 24.55
C ASP A 539 8.11 -25.74 23.43
N PRO A 540 7.54 -26.81 22.83
CA PRO A 540 8.19 -27.56 21.75
C PRO A 540 8.42 -26.74 20.46
N SER A 541 7.64 -25.70 20.19
CA SER A 541 7.76 -24.84 19.01
C SER A 541 8.86 -23.79 19.17
N ALA A 542 9.83 -23.78 18.25
CA ALA A 542 10.89 -22.77 18.23
C ALA A 542 10.36 -21.34 18.10
N VAL A 543 9.26 -21.14 17.37
CA VAL A 543 8.62 -19.81 17.20
C VAL A 543 8.08 -19.32 18.54
N VAL A 544 7.48 -20.19 19.34
CA VAL A 544 6.94 -19.86 20.67
C VAL A 544 8.06 -19.49 21.63
N ARG A 545 9.13 -20.29 21.67
CA ARG A 545 10.32 -20.00 22.49
C ARG A 545 10.93 -18.65 22.13
N SER A 546 11.04 -18.36 20.83
CA SER A 546 11.58 -17.07 20.37
C SER A 546 10.68 -15.89 20.74
N SER A 547 9.36 -16.01 20.54
CA SER A 547 8.40 -14.96 20.91
C SER A 547 8.37 -14.73 22.43
N ALA A 548 8.43 -15.78 23.24
CA ALA A 548 8.55 -15.68 24.70
C ALA A 548 9.80 -14.90 25.08
N TRP A 549 10.95 -15.25 24.48
CA TRP A 549 12.21 -14.55 24.73
C TRP A 549 12.16 -13.08 24.32
N HIS A 550 11.62 -12.76 23.14
CA HIS A 550 11.49 -11.37 22.70
C HIS A 550 10.55 -10.56 23.60
N ALA A 551 9.42 -11.14 24.03
CA ALA A 551 8.48 -10.51 24.94
C ALA A 551 9.12 -10.19 26.30
N LEU A 552 9.98 -11.08 26.80
CA LEU A 552 10.77 -10.87 28.01
C LEU A 552 11.80 -9.74 27.81
N CYS A 553 12.56 -9.77 26.71
CA CYS A 553 13.60 -8.76 26.45
C CYS A 553 13.07 -7.37 26.11
N ALA A 554 11.85 -7.24 25.60
CA ALA A 554 11.25 -5.95 25.27
C ALA A 554 11.03 -5.05 26.50
N GLY A 555 11.08 -5.62 27.71
CA GLY A 555 11.00 -4.89 28.98
C GLY A 555 12.34 -4.35 29.45
N GLY A 556 12.81 -3.26 28.84
CA GLY A 556 13.96 -2.53 29.35
C GLY A 556 13.79 -2.11 30.81
N LYS A 557 14.91 -2.12 31.58
CA LYS A 557 15.10 -1.55 32.94
C LYS A 557 13.92 -1.67 33.93
N GLY A 558 13.26 -2.82 34.01
CA GLY A 558 12.21 -3.04 35.02
C GLY A 558 11.89 -4.50 35.30
N MET A 559 12.42 -5.43 34.49
CA MET A 559 12.09 -6.84 34.61
C MET A 559 12.67 -7.41 35.90
N ASP A 560 11.80 -7.96 36.75
CA ASP A 560 12.19 -8.69 37.95
C ASP A 560 12.88 -10.00 37.54
N VAL A 561 14.19 -9.91 37.31
CA VAL A 561 15.06 -11.02 36.94
C VAL A 561 14.99 -12.14 37.99
N ASP A 562 14.56 -11.85 39.22
CA ASP A 562 14.39 -12.89 40.22
C ASP A 562 13.24 -13.85 39.95
N ARG A 563 12.17 -13.38 39.27
CA ARG A 563 11.03 -14.21 38.88
C ARG A 563 11.24 -14.97 37.57
N LEU A 564 11.97 -14.41 36.59
CA LEU A 564 12.29 -15.13 35.34
C LEU A 564 13.09 -16.41 35.58
N TRP A 565 14.00 -16.36 36.56
CA TRP A 565 15.02 -17.39 36.75
C TRP A 565 14.73 -18.30 37.95
N SER A 566 13.44 -18.56 38.23
CA SER A 566 13.02 -19.59 39.19
C SER A 566 13.18 -21.03 38.65
N LEU A 567 13.72 -21.20 37.43
CA LEU A 567 14.14 -22.47 36.86
C LEU A 567 15.24 -23.13 37.72
N PRO A 568 15.31 -24.48 37.75
CA PRO A 568 16.28 -25.21 38.56
C PRO A 568 17.71 -24.76 38.21
N THR A 569 18.39 -24.15 39.18
CA THR A 569 19.74 -23.57 39.08
C THR A 569 20.85 -24.60 38.82
N GLY A 570 20.50 -25.87 38.57
CA GLY A 570 21.42 -26.98 38.37
C GLY A 570 21.81 -27.24 36.91
N GLU A 571 21.11 -26.69 35.91
CA GLU A 571 21.48 -26.88 34.50
C GLU A 571 22.66 -25.99 34.10
N GLY A 572 23.62 -26.56 33.36
CA GLY A 572 24.76 -25.81 32.81
C GLY A 572 24.34 -24.92 31.63
N LEU A 573 25.10 -23.84 31.37
CA LEU A 573 24.90 -22.95 30.22
C LEU A 573 24.91 -23.70 28.88
N GLU A 574 25.70 -24.77 28.79
CA GLU A 574 25.85 -25.63 27.61
C GLU A 574 24.58 -26.46 27.31
N GLU A 575 23.84 -26.87 28.36
CA GLU A 575 22.58 -27.60 28.22
C GLU A 575 21.40 -26.66 27.98
N TRP A 576 21.46 -25.46 28.57
CA TRP A 576 20.39 -24.47 28.50
C TRP A 576 20.32 -23.75 27.15
N LEU A 577 21.46 -23.32 26.58
CA LEU A 577 21.50 -22.53 25.35
C LEU A 577 20.84 -23.21 24.14
N PRO A 578 21.09 -24.51 23.84
CA PRO A 578 20.40 -25.22 22.75
C PRO A 578 18.88 -25.31 22.95
N ARG A 579 18.40 -25.39 24.20
CA ARG A 579 16.96 -25.41 24.49
C ARG A 579 16.33 -24.03 24.29
N ALA A 580 16.98 -22.99 24.79
CA ALA A 580 16.51 -21.60 24.67
C ALA A 580 16.54 -21.10 23.21
N ARG A 581 17.57 -21.48 22.45
CA ARG A 581 17.75 -21.12 21.03
C ARG A 581 17.90 -22.38 20.17
N PRO A 582 16.81 -23.11 19.93
CA PRO A 582 16.81 -24.37 19.17
C PRO A 582 17.24 -24.24 17.71
N GLN A 583 17.12 -23.05 17.12
CA GLN A 583 17.52 -22.77 15.76
C GLN A 583 19.03 -22.58 15.62
N TRP A 584 19.75 -22.42 16.73
CA TRP A 584 21.20 -22.29 16.72
C TRP A 584 21.85 -23.62 16.39
N SER A 585 22.80 -23.58 15.45
CA SER A 585 23.67 -24.72 15.22
C SER A 585 24.58 -24.94 16.43
N ILE A 586 25.17 -26.13 16.53
CA ILE A 586 26.17 -26.45 17.57
C ILE A 586 27.33 -25.43 17.54
N ARG A 587 27.66 -24.89 16.36
CA ARG A 587 28.70 -23.86 16.20
C ARG A 587 28.26 -22.52 16.80
N ASP A 588 27.00 -22.12 16.61
CA ASP A 588 26.48 -20.87 17.15
C ASP A 588 26.38 -20.93 18.68
N VAL A 589 25.99 -22.08 19.22
CA VAL A 589 26.00 -22.33 20.66
C VAL A 589 27.44 -22.26 21.20
N ALA A 590 28.41 -22.89 20.53
CA ALA A 590 29.81 -22.83 20.94
C ALA A 590 30.39 -21.41 20.88
N ALA A 591 30.07 -20.65 19.83
CA ALA A 591 30.50 -19.26 19.69
C ALA A 591 29.87 -18.35 20.76
N ALA A 592 28.61 -18.56 21.10
CA ALA A 592 27.95 -17.84 22.18
C ALA A 592 28.57 -18.20 23.55
N LEU A 593 28.87 -19.46 23.80
CA LEU A 593 29.55 -19.91 25.02
C LEU A 593 30.95 -19.32 25.16
N GLU A 594 31.73 -19.25 24.08
CA GLU A 594 33.04 -18.58 24.06
C GLU A 594 32.93 -17.09 24.40
N LYS A 595 31.96 -16.39 23.80
CA LYS A 595 31.71 -14.98 24.11
C LYS A 595 31.28 -14.76 25.57
N LEU A 596 30.41 -15.62 26.10
CA LEU A 596 30.00 -15.57 27.52
C LEU A 596 31.17 -15.87 28.46
N LYS A 597 32.05 -16.82 28.11
CA LYS A 597 33.30 -17.07 28.84
C LYS A 597 34.20 -15.82 28.86
N GLY A 598 34.24 -15.07 27.75
CA GLY A 598 35.00 -13.81 27.65
C GLY A 598 34.55 -12.70 28.60
N ILE A 599 33.30 -12.74 29.09
CA ILE A 599 32.77 -11.84 30.13
C ILE A 599 32.64 -12.51 31.50
N GLU A 600 33.39 -13.60 31.72
CA GLU A 600 33.41 -14.40 32.96
C GLU A 600 32.06 -15.04 33.33
N VAL A 601 31.18 -15.22 32.35
CA VAL A 601 29.88 -15.90 32.53
C VAL A 601 30.01 -17.35 32.09
N THR A 602 30.21 -18.23 33.07
CA THR A 602 30.35 -19.69 32.88
C THR A 602 29.18 -20.49 33.42
N THR A 603 28.37 -19.89 34.29
CA THR A 603 27.20 -20.51 34.91
C THR A 603 25.94 -19.69 34.66
N LEU A 604 24.76 -20.34 34.69
CA LEU A 604 23.47 -19.63 34.59
C LEU A 604 23.30 -18.60 35.70
N GLN A 605 23.83 -18.88 36.90
CA GLN A 605 23.79 -17.93 38.01
C GLN A 605 24.61 -16.66 37.71
N GLN A 606 25.81 -16.80 37.15
CA GLN A 606 26.62 -15.65 36.71
C GLN A 606 25.92 -14.86 35.60
N LEU A 607 25.28 -15.55 34.63
CA LEU A 607 24.50 -14.88 33.59
C LEU A 607 23.35 -14.06 34.19
N ARG A 608 22.63 -14.64 35.15
CA ARG A 608 21.56 -13.97 35.91
C ARG A 608 22.09 -12.74 36.64
N ASP A 609 23.22 -12.84 37.32
CA ASP A 609 23.82 -11.74 38.07
C ASP A 609 24.29 -10.60 37.15
N VAL A 610 24.83 -10.94 35.97
CA VAL A 610 25.19 -9.95 34.92
C VAL A 610 23.95 -9.24 34.37
N LEU A 611 22.87 -9.99 34.10
CA LEU A 611 21.60 -9.42 33.63
C LEU A 611 20.96 -8.51 34.69
N LYS A 612 20.96 -8.92 35.96
CA LYS A 612 20.49 -8.12 37.11
C LYS A 612 21.26 -6.81 37.27
N ALA A 613 22.56 -6.83 37.03
CA ALA A 613 23.41 -5.65 37.14
C ALA A 613 23.11 -4.59 36.05
N GLY A 614 22.14 -4.84 35.15
CA GLY A 614 21.80 -3.91 34.08
C GLY A 614 22.88 -3.81 32.99
N ARG A 615 23.87 -4.71 32.99
CA ARG A 615 24.88 -4.88 31.93
C ARG A 615 24.30 -5.59 30.69
N MET A 616 23.00 -5.41 30.46
CA MET A 616 22.23 -6.06 29.40
C MET A 616 22.74 -5.62 28.03
N ASN A 617 23.18 -4.36 27.89
CA ASN A 617 23.76 -3.86 26.65
C ASN A 617 24.94 -4.69 26.18
N ASP A 618 25.85 -5.11 27.07
CA ASP A 618 27.03 -5.88 26.67
C ASP A 618 26.65 -7.28 26.17
N VAL A 619 25.75 -7.96 26.88
CA VAL A 619 25.27 -9.29 26.50
C VAL A 619 24.40 -9.25 25.24
N GLN A 620 23.55 -8.23 25.11
CA GLN A 620 22.63 -8.05 23.98
C GLN A 620 23.37 -7.62 22.71
N LEU A 621 24.39 -6.76 22.81
CA LEU A 621 25.29 -6.44 21.70
C LEU A 621 26.03 -7.69 21.23
N GLN A 622 26.59 -8.47 22.16
CA GLN A 622 27.36 -9.67 21.80
C GLN A 622 26.51 -10.79 21.18
N LEU A 623 25.24 -10.90 21.60
CA LEU A 623 24.25 -11.82 21.03
C LEU A 623 23.64 -11.28 19.71
N GLN A 624 23.43 -9.97 19.57
CA GLN A 624 23.01 -9.36 18.29
C GLN A 624 24.12 -9.49 17.24
N LEU A 625 25.39 -9.34 17.63
CA LEU A 625 26.54 -9.60 16.77
C LEU A 625 26.64 -11.06 16.28
N LEU A 626 25.93 -12.02 16.90
CA LEU A 626 25.78 -13.37 16.36
C LEU A 626 24.63 -13.47 15.33
N ASN A 627 23.59 -12.65 15.47
CA ASN A 627 22.48 -12.56 14.53
C ASN A 627 22.83 -11.76 13.27
N ASP A 628 23.61 -10.68 13.40
CA ASP A 628 23.96 -9.79 12.29
C ASP A 628 25.23 -10.24 11.53
N GLY A 629 25.87 -11.32 12.00
CA GLY A 629 27.11 -11.86 11.48
C GLY A 629 27.00 -13.07 10.55
N PHE A 630 25.79 -13.50 10.18
CA PHE A 630 25.57 -14.65 9.29
C PHE A 630 24.41 -14.49 8.31
#